data_AF-A0A117T1S7-F1
#
_entry.id   AF-A0A117T1S7-F1
#
_cell.length_a   1.000
_cell.length_b   1.000
_cell.length_c   1.000
_cell.angle_alpha   90.00
_cell.angle_beta   90.00
_cell.angle_gamma   90.00
#
_symmetry.space_group_name_H-M   'P 1'
#
loop_
_entity.id
_entity.type
_entity.pdbx_description
1 polymer ?
#
loop_
_entity_poly.entity_id
_entity_poly.type
_entity_poly.pdbx_seq_one_letter_code
_entity_poly.pdbx_strand_id
1 'polypeptide(L)'
;MKKAIIGLAAGMLIGSAGMAAAATTQTVQAAFAKFTISINGQKQSLKSDPLIYNGTTYLPVREVSNLLGYTLEFDNSSKSIDLSKGGNSAMLSTDNWLSIMDLKDYGITVTGNLNDEMILVYGSNTLKIPLPALKNGIYISNTPSGDIEIDFSEEGTKINLDSLKDAGIIQ
;
A
#
# COMPACT_ATOMS: atom_id res chain seq x y z
N MET A 1 -12.93 -39.76 69.03
CA MET A 1 -12.72 -38.99 67.78
C MET A 1 -11.59 -39.61 66.95
N LYS A 2 -11.82 -40.73 66.23
CA LYS A 2 -10.80 -41.35 65.32
C LYS A 2 -11.38 -42.13 64.11
N LYS A 3 -12.67 -41.99 63.76
CA LYS A 3 -13.29 -42.81 62.69
C LYS A 3 -14.19 -42.03 61.70
N ALA A 4 -13.91 -40.75 61.47
CA ALA A 4 -14.74 -39.91 60.59
C ALA A 4 -13.95 -39.23 59.44
N ILE A 5 -12.75 -39.71 59.11
CA ILE A 5 -11.91 -39.11 58.05
C ILE A 5 -11.87 -39.95 56.77
N ILE A 6 -12.41 -41.18 56.78
CA ILE A 6 -12.30 -42.10 55.62
C ILE A 6 -13.47 -41.96 54.63
N GLY A 7 -14.53 -41.24 55.00
CA GLY A 7 -15.76 -41.11 54.18
C GLY A 7 -15.79 -39.95 53.18
N LEU A 8 -14.76 -39.10 53.08
CA LEU A 8 -14.74 -37.95 52.16
C LEU A 8 -13.93 -38.22 50.88
N ALA A 9 -13.22 -39.35 50.80
CA ALA A 9 -12.38 -39.67 49.64
C ALA A 9 -13.14 -40.38 48.49
N ALA A 10 -14.38 -40.83 48.71
CA ALA A 10 -15.14 -41.60 47.72
C ALA A 10 -16.16 -40.77 46.91
N GLY A 11 -16.37 -39.49 47.24
CA GLY A 11 -17.42 -38.66 46.64
C GLY A 11 -17.00 -37.81 45.44
N MET A 12 -15.71 -37.75 45.07
CA MET A 12 -15.22 -36.90 43.97
C MET A 12 -14.87 -37.70 42.71
N LEU A 13 -15.66 -38.74 42.40
CA LEU A 13 -15.55 -39.53 41.17
C LEU A 13 -16.56 -39.10 40.07
N ILE A 14 -17.14 -37.90 40.16
CA ILE A 14 -18.01 -37.36 39.11
C ILE A 14 -17.54 -35.95 38.76
N GLY A 15 -16.33 -35.89 38.23
CA GLY A 15 -15.86 -34.74 37.49
C GLY A 15 -15.21 -35.29 36.23
N SER A 16 -16.02 -35.70 35.26
CA SER A 16 -15.54 -35.94 33.89
C SER A 16 -14.95 -34.63 33.40
N ALA A 17 -13.67 -34.41 33.67
CA ALA A 17 -12.87 -33.38 33.07
C ALA A 17 -12.96 -33.63 31.57
N GLY A 18 -13.75 -32.81 30.88
CA GLY A 18 -13.66 -32.72 29.44
C GLY A 18 -12.19 -32.43 29.14
N MET A 19 -11.51 -33.38 28.52
CA MET A 19 -10.15 -33.18 28.04
C MET A 19 -10.25 -32.11 26.96
N ALA A 20 -10.09 -30.85 27.35
CA ALA A 20 -9.77 -29.80 26.41
C ALA A 20 -8.42 -30.20 25.82
N ALA A 21 -8.41 -30.64 24.56
CA ALA A 21 -7.19 -30.87 23.82
C ALA A 21 -6.42 -29.54 23.80
N ALA A 22 -5.40 -29.42 24.64
CA ALA A 22 -4.50 -28.28 24.59
C ALA A 22 -3.77 -28.36 23.25
N ALA A 23 -4.08 -27.46 22.32
CA ALA A 23 -3.34 -27.33 21.08
C ALA A 23 -1.88 -27.08 21.45
N THR A 24 -0.99 -28.05 21.15
CA THR A 24 0.45 -27.92 21.36
C THR A 24 0.96 -26.87 20.39
N THR A 25 0.97 -25.62 20.84
CA THR A 25 1.45 -24.49 20.04
C THR A 25 2.96 -24.57 20.07
N GLN A 26 3.58 -24.87 18.92
CA GLN A 26 5.04 -24.84 18.80
C GLN A 26 5.49 -23.38 18.74
N THR A 27 6.38 -22.99 19.65
CA THR A 27 6.96 -21.65 19.64
C THR A 27 8.09 -21.59 18.63
N VAL A 28 8.06 -20.58 17.76
CA VAL A 28 9.10 -20.33 16.76
C VAL A 28 9.95 -19.15 17.22
N GLN A 29 11.28 -19.30 17.21
CA GLN A 29 12.21 -18.20 17.46
C GLN A 29 12.60 -17.56 16.13
N ALA A 30 12.28 -16.27 15.96
CA ALA A 30 12.59 -15.47 14.79
C ALA A 30 13.21 -14.13 15.22
N ALA A 31 13.94 -13.47 14.32
CA ALA A 31 14.56 -12.17 14.56
C ALA A 31 14.01 -11.12 13.59
N PHE A 32 13.79 -9.90 14.05
CA PHE A 32 13.54 -8.76 13.15
C PHE A 32 14.86 -8.29 12.55
N ALA A 33 14.84 -7.92 11.28
CA ALA A 33 16.00 -7.38 10.58
C ALA A 33 15.61 -6.28 9.62
N LYS A 34 16.48 -5.27 9.49
CA LYS A 34 16.28 -4.16 8.57
C LYS A 34 16.98 -4.44 7.25
N PHE A 35 16.20 -4.42 6.17
CA PHE A 35 16.69 -4.60 4.82
C PHE A 35 16.49 -3.33 3.99
N THR A 36 17.41 -3.07 3.06
CA THR A 36 17.15 -2.12 1.98
C THR A 36 16.43 -2.87 0.87
N ILE A 37 15.23 -2.42 0.53
CA ILE A 37 14.44 -3.01 -0.55
C ILE A 37 14.46 -2.04 -1.71
N SER A 38 14.63 -2.55 -2.93
CA SER A 38 14.56 -1.75 -4.14
C SER A 38 13.61 -2.39 -5.15
N ILE A 39 12.73 -1.60 -5.73
CA ILE A 39 11.81 -2.01 -6.79
C ILE A 39 12.11 -1.12 -8.00
N ASN A 40 12.40 -1.73 -9.15
CA ASN A 40 12.83 -1.02 -10.37
C ASN A 40 14.03 -0.07 -10.14
N GLY A 41 14.96 -0.46 -9.27
CA GLY A 41 16.14 0.35 -8.92
C GLY A 41 15.90 1.47 -7.91
N GLN A 42 14.63 1.75 -7.54
CA GLN A 42 14.27 2.76 -6.55
C GLN A 42 14.16 2.14 -5.16
N LYS A 43 14.81 2.75 -4.17
CA LYS A 43 14.73 2.30 -2.77
C LYS A 43 13.32 2.49 -2.23
N GLN A 44 12.82 1.46 -1.55
CA GLN A 44 11.51 1.42 -0.93
C GLN A 44 11.65 1.22 0.57
N SER A 45 10.73 1.82 1.32
CA SER A 45 10.65 1.67 2.77
C SER A 45 9.44 0.82 3.12
N LEU A 46 9.65 -0.17 3.99
CA LEU A 46 8.55 -0.89 4.64
C LEU A 46 8.25 -0.23 6.00
N LYS A 47 6.99 -0.31 6.41
CA LYS A 47 6.52 0.08 7.74
C LYS A 47 6.79 -1.03 8.75
N SER A 48 6.61 -2.29 8.36
CA SER A 48 6.91 -3.43 9.21
C SER A 48 8.29 -4.01 8.90
N ASP A 49 9.04 -4.31 9.95
CA ASP A 49 10.34 -4.93 9.83
C ASP A 49 10.21 -6.40 9.32
N PRO A 50 11.02 -6.80 8.34
CA PRO A 50 11.14 -8.19 7.93
C PRO A 50 11.55 -9.14 9.08
N LEU A 51 11.08 -10.38 8.98
CA LEU A 51 11.38 -11.45 9.92
C LEU A 51 12.40 -12.42 9.30
N ILE A 52 13.41 -12.82 10.07
CA ILE A 52 14.33 -13.90 9.72
C ILE A 52 13.99 -15.12 10.55
N TYR A 53 13.72 -16.23 9.87
CA TYR A 53 13.51 -17.53 10.49
C TYR A 53 14.30 -18.60 9.73
N ASN A 54 15.15 -19.36 10.44
CA ASN A 54 16.04 -20.37 9.86
C ASN A 54 16.83 -19.88 8.63
N GLY A 55 17.38 -18.66 8.70
CA GLY A 55 18.15 -18.06 7.60
C GLY A 55 17.30 -17.58 6.41
N THR A 56 15.97 -17.71 6.48
CA THR A 56 15.04 -17.23 5.45
C THR A 56 14.42 -15.91 5.89
N THR A 57 14.43 -14.92 4.99
CA THR A 57 13.77 -13.63 5.20
C THR A 57 12.32 -13.69 4.74
N TYR A 58 11.40 -13.31 5.61
CA TYR A 58 9.97 -13.20 5.37
C TYR A 58 9.60 -11.72 5.36
N LEU A 59 8.92 -11.33 4.29
CA LEU A 59 8.44 -9.96 4.11
C LEU A 59 6.94 -9.87 4.41
N PRO A 60 6.46 -8.72 4.94
CA PRO A 60 5.03 -8.47 5.13
C PRO A 60 4.33 -8.45 3.76
N VAL A 61 3.59 -9.52 3.47
CA VAL A 61 2.96 -9.72 2.14
C VAL A 61 2.09 -8.53 1.72
N ARG A 62 1.29 -7.97 2.64
CA ARG A 62 0.43 -6.82 2.36
C ARG A 62 1.21 -5.59 1.89
N GLU A 63 2.32 -5.28 2.54
CA GLU A 63 3.13 -4.12 2.17
C GLU A 63 3.85 -4.34 0.84
N VAL A 64 4.40 -5.53 0.64
CA VAL A 64 5.07 -5.88 -0.63
C VAL A 64 4.06 -5.86 -1.79
N SER A 65 2.86 -6.41 -1.61
CA SER A 65 1.80 -6.36 -2.61
C SER A 65 1.46 -4.93 -3.00
N ASN A 66 1.30 -4.04 -2.03
CA ASN A 66 1.00 -2.64 -2.28
C ASN A 66 2.12 -1.94 -3.06
N LEU A 67 3.38 -2.16 -2.67
CA LEU A 67 4.54 -1.61 -3.38
C LEU A 67 4.63 -2.11 -4.84
N LEU A 68 4.08 -3.29 -5.12
CA LEU A 68 4.02 -3.88 -6.45
C LEU A 68 2.74 -3.51 -7.22
N GLY A 69 1.87 -2.68 -6.66
CA GLY A 69 0.61 -2.26 -7.29
C GLY A 69 -0.50 -3.31 -7.25
N TYR A 70 -0.47 -4.22 -6.28
CA TYR A 70 -1.51 -5.22 -6.05
C TYR A 70 -2.34 -4.85 -4.83
N THR A 71 -3.65 -5.12 -4.91
CA THR A 71 -4.53 -5.12 -3.74
C THR A 71 -4.54 -6.51 -3.11
N LEU A 72 -4.49 -6.58 -1.78
CA LEU A 72 -4.55 -7.83 -1.03
C LEU A 72 -5.79 -7.89 -0.15
N GLU A 73 -6.64 -8.88 -0.44
CA GLU A 73 -7.76 -9.26 0.41
C GLU A 73 -7.40 -10.53 1.19
N PHE A 74 -7.79 -10.58 2.46
CA PHE A 74 -7.62 -11.75 3.29
C PHE A 74 -9.00 -12.20 3.76
N ASP A 75 -9.41 -13.40 3.33
CA ASP A 75 -10.61 -14.05 3.81
C ASP A 75 -10.25 -14.93 5.01
N ASN A 76 -10.64 -14.49 6.20
CA ASN A 76 -10.40 -15.21 7.44
C ASN A 76 -11.21 -16.52 7.55
N SER A 77 -12.32 -16.66 6.82
CA SER A 77 -13.14 -17.88 6.81
C SER A 77 -12.42 -19.01 6.06
N SER A 78 -11.99 -18.74 4.83
CA SER A 78 -11.27 -19.71 3.99
C SER A 78 -9.77 -19.77 4.27
N LYS A 79 -9.23 -18.83 5.06
CA LYS A 79 -7.78 -18.61 5.21
C LYS A 79 -7.09 -18.34 3.86
N SER A 80 -7.81 -17.71 2.93
CA SER A 80 -7.30 -17.33 1.61
C SER A 80 -6.68 -15.94 1.63
N ILE A 81 -5.62 -15.77 0.84
CA ILE A 81 -5.03 -14.47 0.51
C ILE A 81 -5.18 -14.31 -1.00
N ASP A 82 -5.98 -13.32 -1.40
CA ASP A 82 -6.24 -13.02 -2.80
C ASP A 82 -5.53 -11.72 -3.18
N LEU A 83 -4.61 -11.84 -4.14
CA LEU A 83 -3.92 -10.71 -4.75
C LEU A 83 -4.55 -10.43 -6.10
N SER A 84 -5.18 -9.27 -6.23
CA SER A 84 -5.68 -8.80 -7.52
C SER A 84 -4.81 -7.65 -7.99
N LYS A 85 -4.45 -7.69 -9.28
CA LYS A 85 -3.95 -6.51 -9.96
C LYS A 85 -5.16 -5.61 -10.18
N GLY A 86 -5.57 -4.91 -9.13
CA GLY A 86 -6.51 -3.82 -9.29
C GLY A 86 -5.88 -2.84 -10.28
N GLY A 87 -6.64 -2.34 -11.24
CA GLY A 87 -6.31 -1.10 -11.97
C GLY A 87 -6.27 0.13 -11.06
N ASN A 88 -6.05 -0.08 -9.76
CA ASN A 88 -6.06 0.89 -8.69
C ASN A 88 -4.63 0.98 -8.17
N SER A 89 -3.90 1.89 -8.82
CA SER A 89 -2.72 2.61 -8.36
C SER A 89 -3.02 3.33 -7.03
N ALA A 90 -3.39 2.59 -5.99
CA ALA A 90 -3.86 3.15 -4.73
C ALA A 90 -3.38 2.29 -3.57
N MET A 91 -2.09 2.44 -3.21
CA MET A 91 -1.67 2.42 -1.80
C MET A 91 -0.35 3.18 -1.54
N LEU A 92 -0.04 4.16 -2.38
CA LEU A 92 0.54 5.43 -1.92
C LEU A 92 -0.60 6.45 -1.83
N SER A 93 -1.56 6.24 -0.93
CA SER A 93 -2.64 7.22 -0.72
C SER A 93 -2.09 8.49 -0.05
N THR A 94 -1.54 9.34 -0.90
CA THR A 94 -1.81 10.77 -0.96
C THR A 94 -2.35 11.08 -2.38
N ASP A 95 -3.18 10.19 -2.91
CA ASP A 95 -3.60 10.14 -4.33
C ASP A 95 -4.60 11.25 -4.68
N ASN A 96 -4.11 12.48 -4.78
CA ASN A 96 -4.88 13.64 -5.22
C ASN A 96 -4.87 13.75 -6.75
N TRP A 97 -5.27 12.68 -7.44
CA TRP A 97 -5.29 12.63 -8.91
C TRP A 97 -6.56 13.27 -9.44
N LEU A 98 -6.39 14.25 -10.34
CA LEU A 98 -7.49 14.93 -11.00
C LEU A 98 -7.42 14.69 -12.51
N SER A 99 -8.55 14.41 -13.14
CA SER A 99 -8.64 14.39 -14.60
C SER A 99 -8.20 15.74 -15.15
N ILE A 100 -7.41 15.74 -16.24
CA ILE A 100 -7.00 17.00 -16.88
C ILE A 100 -8.19 17.83 -17.37
N MET A 101 -9.35 17.19 -17.60
CA MET A 101 -10.60 17.86 -18.00
C MET A 101 -11.28 18.61 -16.86
N ASP A 102 -11.02 18.21 -15.61
CA ASP A 102 -11.63 18.76 -14.41
C ASP A 102 -10.76 19.86 -13.77
N LEU A 103 -9.52 20.05 -14.27
CA LEU A 103 -8.62 21.15 -13.87
C LEU A 103 -9.25 22.54 -14.06
N LYS A 104 -10.18 22.68 -15.01
CA LYS A 104 -10.93 23.92 -15.23
C LYS A 104 -11.74 24.35 -14.01
N ASP A 105 -12.21 23.39 -13.20
CA ASP A 105 -13.00 23.66 -12.01
C ASP A 105 -12.11 24.25 -10.88
N TYR A 106 -10.79 24.09 -11.02
CA TYR A 106 -9.75 24.70 -10.20
C TYR A 106 -9.19 26.00 -10.84
N GLY A 107 -9.80 26.50 -11.92
CA GLY A 107 -9.34 27.70 -12.62
C GLY A 107 -8.06 27.50 -13.44
N ILE A 108 -7.69 26.24 -13.72
CA ILE A 108 -6.51 25.89 -14.52
C ILE A 108 -6.96 25.62 -15.96
N THR A 109 -6.34 26.28 -16.91
CA THR A 109 -6.57 26.02 -18.35
C THR A 109 -5.45 25.14 -18.89
N VAL A 110 -5.81 24.07 -19.59
CA VAL A 110 -4.86 23.17 -20.26
C VAL A 110 -4.78 23.56 -21.75
N THR A 111 -3.56 23.81 -22.24
CA THR A 111 -3.28 24.18 -23.64
C THR A 111 -2.02 23.46 -24.15
N GLY A 112 -1.62 23.71 -25.40
CA GLY A 112 -0.40 23.17 -26.00
C GLY A 112 -0.62 21.97 -26.92
N ASN A 113 0.47 21.41 -27.42
CA ASN A 113 0.45 20.19 -28.24
C ASN A 113 0.59 18.99 -27.32
N LEU A 114 -0.54 18.36 -26.98
CA LEU A 114 -0.59 17.20 -26.08
C LEU A 114 0.18 15.97 -26.59
N ASN A 115 0.80 16.02 -27.78
CA ASN A 115 1.74 14.99 -28.18
C ASN A 115 3.12 15.16 -27.53
N ASP A 116 3.59 16.39 -27.34
CA ASP A 116 4.96 16.72 -26.97
C ASP A 116 5.07 17.58 -25.69
N GLU A 117 4.17 18.55 -25.50
CA GLU A 117 4.20 19.49 -24.36
C GLU A 117 2.77 19.90 -23.97
N MET A 118 2.44 19.69 -22.70
CA MET A 118 1.23 20.22 -22.08
C MET A 118 1.55 21.55 -21.38
N ILE A 119 0.67 22.53 -21.52
CA ILE A 119 0.83 23.84 -20.90
C ILE A 119 -0.35 24.09 -19.97
N LEU A 120 -0.08 24.26 -18.67
CA LEU A 120 -1.07 24.65 -17.67
C LEU A 120 -0.99 26.14 -17.39
N VAL A 121 -2.14 26.81 -17.38
CA VAL A 121 -2.25 28.24 -17.08
C VAL A 121 -3.15 28.42 -15.86
N TYR A 122 -2.64 29.06 -14.82
CA TYR A 122 -3.38 29.39 -13.59
C TYR A 122 -3.12 30.85 -13.22
N GLY A 123 -4.15 31.70 -13.32
CA GLY A 123 -3.98 33.15 -13.17
C GLY A 123 -2.98 33.71 -14.19
N SER A 124 -1.87 34.28 -13.71
CA SER A 124 -0.75 34.75 -14.55
C SER A 124 0.40 33.74 -14.66
N ASN A 125 0.30 32.59 -13.99
CA ASN A 125 1.34 31.56 -14.00
C ASN A 125 1.14 30.61 -15.18
N THR A 126 2.24 30.16 -15.75
CA THR A 126 2.26 29.16 -16.82
C THR A 126 3.28 28.10 -16.49
N LEU A 127 2.86 26.83 -16.54
CA LEU A 127 3.72 25.67 -16.38
C LEU A 127 3.77 24.89 -17.69
N LYS A 128 4.97 24.65 -18.18
CA LYS A 128 5.22 23.78 -19.33
C LYS A 128 5.66 22.42 -18.85
N ILE A 129 4.98 21.39 -19.34
CA ILE A 129 5.16 20.01 -18.94
C ILE A 129 5.50 19.20 -20.19
N PRO A 130 6.79 18.88 -20.40
CA PRO A 130 7.20 17.95 -21.44
C PRO A 130 6.49 16.60 -21.27
N LEU A 131 6.02 16.02 -22.37
CA LEU A 131 5.29 14.75 -22.38
C LEU A 131 6.13 13.65 -23.05
N PRO A 132 5.95 12.38 -22.63
CA PRO A 132 6.63 11.27 -23.25
C PRO A 132 5.98 10.92 -24.59
N ALA A 133 6.79 10.39 -25.52
CA ALA A 133 6.30 9.85 -26.78
C ALA A 133 5.31 8.68 -26.56
N LEU A 134 5.57 7.85 -25.55
CA LEU A 134 4.69 6.76 -25.12
C LEU A 134 3.90 7.19 -23.89
N LYS A 135 2.57 7.25 -24.03
CA LYS A 135 1.63 7.69 -22.99
C LYS A 135 0.97 6.48 -22.35
N ASN A 136 1.68 5.83 -21.44
CA ASN A 136 1.17 4.66 -20.72
C ASN A 136 1.71 4.62 -19.29
N GLY A 137 0.80 4.58 -18.31
CA GLY A 137 1.10 4.54 -16.89
C GLY A 137 1.57 5.88 -16.32
N ILE A 138 2.17 5.81 -15.12
CA ILE A 138 2.68 6.96 -14.38
C ILE A 138 3.96 7.48 -15.04
N TYR A 139 3.99 8.77 -15.32
CA TYR A 139 5.10 9.52 -15.87
C TYR A 139 5.43 10.71 -14.96
N ILE A 140 6.73 10.93 -14.73
CA ILE A 140 7.24 12.07 -13.96
C ILE A 140 7.92 13.04 -14.93
N SER A 141 7.30 14.20 -15.13
CA SER A 141 7.86 15.28 -15.94
C SER A 141 8.73 16.19 -15.07
N ASN A 142 9.99 16.37 -15.46
CA ASN A 142 10.91 17.26 -14.75
C ASN A 142 10.73 18.68 -15.32
N THR A 143 10.19 19.60 -14.53
CA THR A 143 9.96 20.99 -14.95
C THR A 143 10.81 21.95 -14.13
N PRO A 144 11.04 23.20 -14.58
CA PRO A 144 11.75 24.21 -13.77
C PRO A 144 11.08 24.51 -12.43
N SER A 145 9.78 24.25 -12.31
CA SER A 145 9.01 24.49 -11.08
C SER A 145 8.98 23.29 -10.15
N GLY A 146 9.40 22.11 -10.60
CA GLY A 146 9.34 20.86 -9.83
C GLY A 146 8.94 19.66 -10.69
N ASP A 147 8.96 18.49 -10.07
CA ASP A 147 8.51 17.25 -10.70
C ASP A 147 6.98 17.20 -10.72
N ILE A 148 6.42 16.87 -11.88
CA ILE A 148 4.98 16.78 -12.09
C ILE A 148 4.62 15.34 -12.44
N GLU A 149 3.67 14.77 -11.70
CA GLU A 149 3.24 13.40 -11.92
C GLU A 149 1.96 13.35 -12.77
N ILE A 150 2.00 12.55 -13.83
CA ILE A 150 0.90 12.39 -14.79
C ILE A 150 0.64 10.89 -14.96
N ASP A 151 -0.62 10.49 -14.88
CA ASP A 151 -1.06 9.13 -15.18
C ASP A 151 -1.73 9.09 -16.55
N PHE A 152 -1.16 8.31 -17.46
CA PHE A 152 -1.74 8.01 -18.77
C PHE A 152 -2.39 6.62 -18.72
N SER A 153 -3.69 6.59 -18.42
CA SER A 153 -4.47 5.37 -18.28
C SER A 153 -5.54 5.24 -19.36
N GLU A 154 -6.18 4.06 -19.46
CA GLU A 154 -7.35 3.86 -20.34
C GLU A 154 -8.56 4.72 -19.92
N GLU A 155 -8.63 5.14 -18.65
CA GLU A 155 -9.68 6.04 -18.15
C GLU A 155 -9.44 7.51 -18.54
N GLY A 156 -8.30 7.80 -19.17
CA GLY A 156 -7.87 9.13 -19.55
C GLY A 156 -6.62 9.59 -18.81
N THR A 157 -6.23 10.84 -19.07
CA THR A 157 -5.06 11.47 -18.46
C THR A 157 -5.44 12.14 -17.15
N LYS A 158 -4.73 11.78 -16.08
CA LYS A 158 -4.88 12.39 -14.76
C LYS A 158 -3.56 13.04 -14.36
N ILE A 159 -3.64 14.09 -13.55
CA ILE A 159 -2.48 14.79 -13.01
C ILE A 159 -2.56 14.79 -11.48
N ASN A 160 -1.43 14.64 -10.80
CA ASN A 160 -1.39 14.69 -9.35
C ASN A 160 -1.41 16.16 -8.88
N LEU A 161 -2.45 16.54 -8.14
CA LEU A 161 -2.66 17.90 -7.66
C LEU A 161 -1.62 18.31 -6.61
N ASP A 162 -1.07 17.37 -5.84
CA ASP A 162 -0.02 17.69 -4.87
C ASP A 162 1.30 18.01 -5.57
N SER A 163 1.63 17.32 -6.67
CA SER A 163 2.77 17.70 -7.53
C SER A 163 2.62 19.12 -8.12
N LEU A 164 1.39 19.57 -8.39
CA LEU A 164 1.11 20.95 -8.83
C LEU A 164 1.25 21.98 -7.70
N LYS A 165 0.88 21.62 -6.46
CA LYS A 165 1.06 22.47 -5.27
C LYS A 165 2.54 22.60 -4.92
N ASP A 166 3.27 21.49 -4.94
CA ASP A 166 4.71 21.46 -4.68
C ASP A 166 5.48 22.27 -5.74
N ALA A 167 5.00 22.26 -6.99
CA ALA A 167 5.48 23.12 -8.06
C ALA A 167 5.03 24.59 -7.95
N GLY A 168 4.26 24.95 -6.92
CA GLY A 168 3.80 26.31 -6.65
C GLY A 168 2.82 26.87 -7.69
N ILE A 169 2.20 26.02 -8.51
CA ILE A 169 1.25 26.46 -9.55
C ILE A 169 -0.09 26.80 -8.95
N ILE A 170 -0.52 26.03 -7.96
CA ILE A 170 -1.77 26.18 -7.25
C ILE A 170 -1.53 26.29 -5.75
N GLN A 171 -2.49 26.90 -5.04
CA GLN A 171 -2.45 27.10 -3.58
C GLN A 171 -3.28 26.04 -2.85
#